data_AF-A0A975DEP4-F1
#
_entry.id   AF-A0A975DEP4-F1
#
_cell.length_a   1.000
_cell.length_b   1.000
_cell.length_c   1.000
_cell.angle_alpha   90.00
_cell.angle_beta   90.00
_cell.angle_gamma   90.00
#
_symmetry.space_group_name_H-M   'P 1'
#
loop_
_entity.id
_entity.type
_entity.pdbx_description
1 polymer ?
#
loop_
_entity_poly.entity_id
_entity_poly.type
_entity_poly.pdbx_seq_one_letter_code
_entity_poly.pdbx_strand_id
1 'polypeptide(L)'
;MLERLEQAQEQWGGSHSVIDNWLAERQELLVKYYHLAGCAPYDKKDHALPEQAQIQAFCQILLDYLSAGHFEIYDDLVQQCQKKGPESLKLAQALYPRIAESTDLALDFNDKYAEAKGEGLLDQFDKELSELGEALEQRFELEDELIHNLYANHTDV
;
A
#
# COMPACT_ATOMS: atom_id res chain seq x y z
N MET A 1 4.10 -9.01 5.10
CA MET A 1 3.91 -8.21 3.86
C MET A 1 4.12 -8.97 2.53
N LEU A 2 5.34 -9.41 2.13
CA LEU A 2 5.55 -10.05 0.80
C LEU A 2 4.85 -11.39 0.60
N GLU A 3 4.90 -12.30 1.59
CA GLU A 3 4.20 -13.60 1.52
C GLU A 3 2.68 -13.41 1.38
N ARG A 4 2.13 -12.34 1.96
CA ARG A 4 0.70 -11.99 1.85
C ARG A 4 0.35 -11.50 0.46
N LEU A 5 1.24 -10.72 -0.17
CA LEU A 5 1.07 -10.32 -1.56
C LEU A 5 1.07 -11.54 -2.49
N GLU A 6 1.99 -12.49 -2.28
CA GLU A 6 2.02 -13.72 -3.07
C GLU A 6 0.71 -14.51 -2.93
N GLN A 7 0.18 -14.64 -1.71
CA GLN A 7 -1.13 -15.26 -1.46
C GLN A 7 -2.27 -14.52 -2.17
N ALA A 8 -2.28 -13.19 -2.14
CA ALA A 8 -3.28 -12.37 -2.81
C ALA A 8 -3.20 -12.54 -4.36
N GLN A 9 -2.00 -12.60 -4.91
CA GLN A 9 -1.77 -12.85 -6.34
C GLN A 9 -2.22 -14.26 -6.75
N GLU A 10 -1.97 -15.29 -5.93
CA GLU A 10 -2.47 -16.64 -6.20
C GLU A 10 -4.00 -16.73 -6.10
N GLN A 11 -4.60 -15.98 -5.17
CA GLN A 11 -6.03 -16.07 -4.89
C GLN A 11 -6.90 -15.26 -5.88
N TRP A 12 -6.40 -14.13 -6.38
CA TRP A 12 -7.20 -13.20 -7.20
C TRP A 12 -6.54 -12.81 -8.53
N GLY A 13 -5.28 -13.19 -8.76
CA GLY A 13 -4.55 -12.88 -9.98
C GLY A 13 -5.25 -13.39 -11.24
N GLY A 14 -5.39 -12.53 -12.24
CA GLY A 14 -6.01 -12.80 -13.54
C GLY A 14 -7.54 -12.73 -13.55
N SER A 15 -8.19 -12.44 -12.41
CA SER A 15 -9.65 -12.35 -12.33
C SER A 15 -10.19 -10.96 -12.69
N HIS A 16 -9.37 -9.91 -12.54
CA HIS A 16 -9.75 -8.53 -12.88
C HIS A 16 -8.51 -7.67 -13.12
N SER A 17 -8.42 -7.07 -14.32
CA SER A 17 -7.22 -6.32 -14.74
C SER A 17 -6.86 -5.15 -13.82
N VAL A 18 -7.84 -4.55 -13.15
CA VAL A 18 -7.60 -3.48 -12.18
C VAL A 18 -6.93 -4.00 -10.91
N ILE A 19 -7.32 -5.19 -10.44
CA ILE A 19 -6.76 -5.79 -9.23
C ILE A 19 -5.36 -6.33 -9.52
N ASP A 20 -5.13 -6.87 -10.72
CA ASP A 20 -3.79 -7.28 -11.16
C ASP A 20 -2.80 -6.12 -11.17
N ASN A 21 -3.21 -4.97 -11.73
CA ASN A 21 -2.39 -3.76 -11.72
C ASN A 21 -2.12 -3.29 -10.30
N TRP A 22 -3.13 -3.34 -9.43
CA TRP A 22 -2.98 -2.93 -8.03
C TRP A 22 -2.02 -3.81 -7.24
N LEU A 23 -2.10 -5.13 -7.42
CA LEU A 23 -1.17 -6.07 -6.79
C LEU A 23 0.26 -5.90 -7.34
N ALA A 24 0.41 -5.56 -8.63
CA ALA A 24 1.71 -5.25 -9.21
C ALA A 24 2.32 -3.97 -8.63
N GLU A 25 1.54 -2.91 -8.46
CA GLU A 25 1.99 -1.67 -7.80
C GLU A 25 2.34 -1.92 -6.33
N ARG A 26 1.53 -2.73 -5.62
CA ARG A 26 1.84 -3.16 -4.23
C ARG A 26 3.18 -3.88 -4.16
N GLN A 27 3.48 -4.73 -5.14
CA GLN A 27 4.77 -5.42 -5.24
C GLN A 27 5.93 -4.42 -5.39
N GLU A 28 5.80 -3.48 -6.32
CA GLU A 28 6.84 -2.48 -6.55
C GLU A 28 7.06 -1.60 -5.31
N LEU A 29 5.97 -1.19 -4.63
CA LEU A 29 6.03 -0.45 -3.37
C LEU A 29 6.81 -1.21 -2.30
N LEU A 30 6.50 -2.50 -2.09
CA LEU A 30 7.17 -3.34 -1.09
C LEU A 30 8.65 -3.53 -1.40
N VAL A 31 9.02 -3.75 -2.67
CA VAL A 31 10.42 -3.89 -3.07
C VAL A 31 11.22 -2.62 -2.73
N LYS A 32 10.67 -1.44 -3.05
CA LYS A 32 11.34 -0.16 -2.72
C LYS A 32 11.37 0.09 -1.21
N TYR A 33 10.31 -0.28 -0.48
CA TYR A 33 10.27 -0.21 0.98
C TYR A 33 11.43 -1.00 1.62
N TYR A 34 11.60 -2.27 1.24
CA TYR A 34 12.68 -3.11 1.79
C TYR A 34 14.07 -2.61 1.40
N HIS A 35 14.19 -1.99 0.23
CA HIS A 35 15.43 -1.33 -0.20
C HIS A 35 15.78 -0.14 0.71
N LEU A 36 14.80 0.68 1.10
CA LEU A 36 15.00 1.80 2.02
C LEU A 36 15.23 1.34 3.48
N ALA A 37 14.51 0.31 3.92
CA ALA A 37 14.63 -0.23 5.28
C ALA A 37 15.94 -1.00 5.52
N GLY A 38 16.68 -1.36 4.45
CA GLY A 38 17.96 -2.05 4.54
C GLY A 38 17.86 -3.53 4.94
N CYS A 39 16.74 -4.20 4.66
CA CYS A 39 16.44 -5.55 5.16
C CYS A 39 17.05 -6.72 4.34
N ALA A 40 17.89 -6.49 3.33
CA ALA A 40 18.60 -7.52 2.55
C ALA A 40 19.99 -6.96 2.11
N PRO A 41 20.96 -7.75 1.57
CA PRO A 41 22.42 -7.68 1.82
C PRO A 41 23.20 -6.42 1.38
N TYR A 42 22.51 -5.30 1.19
CA TYR A 42 23.05 -3.96 1.06
C TYR A 42 23.53 -3.49 2.43
N ASP A 43 24.81 -3.79 2.73
CA ASP A 43 25.58 -3.15 3.79
C ASP A 43 25.21 -1.65 3.88
N LYS A 44 24.50 -1.23 4.94
CA LYS A 44 24.54 0.16 5.41
C LYS A 44 25.97 0.40 5.92
N LYS A 45 26.92 0.56 4.99
CA LYS A 45 28.36 0.67 5.28
C LYS A 45 28.73 1.98 5.97
N ASP A 46 27.80 2.90 6.07
CA ASP A 46 27.81 4.07 6.93
C ASP A 46 26.34 4.30 7.36
N HIS A 47 26.11 4.85 8.56
CA HIS A 47 24.79 5.31 9.03
C HIS A 47 24.27 6.51 8.20
N ALA A 48 24.26 6.40 6.88
CA ALA A 48 23.85 7.42 5.94
C ALA A 48 22.42 7.16 5.46
N LEU A 49 21.70 8.24 5.12
CA LEU A 49 20.37 8.15 4.54
C LEU A 49 20.48 7.36 3.23
N PRO A 50 19.42 6.62 2.84
CA PRO A 50 19.28 6.17 1.47
C PRO A 50 19.46 7.34 0.51
N GLU A 51 19.94 7.07 -0.70
CA GLU A 51 20.11 8.12 -1.70
C GLU A 51 18.79 8.85 -1.92
N GLN A 52 18.81 10.19 -2.04
CA GLN A 52 17.60 10.99 -2.24
C GLN A 52 16.76 10.48 -3.41
N ALA A 53 17.40 9.97 -4.47
CA ALA A 53 16.73 9.37 -5.61
C ALA A 53 15.91 8.12 -5.25
N GLN A 54 16.37 7.32 -4.29
CA GLN A 54 15.66 6.13 -3.80
C GLN A 54 14.45 6.51 -2.97
N ILE A 55 14.60 7.51 -2.09
CA ILE A 55 13.50 8.06 -1.30
C ILE A 55 12.43 8.65 -2.23
N GLN A 56 12.85 9.44 -3.23
CA GLN A 56 11.93 9.99 -4.23
C GLN A 56 11.21 8.90 -5.02
N ALA A 57 11.93 7.86 -5.46
CA ALA A 57 11.32 6.76 -6.20
C ALA A 57 10.32 5.96 -5.36
N PHE A 58 10.57 5.81 -4.06
CA PHE A 58 9.61 5.22 -3.12
C PHE A 58 8.38 6.11 -2.90
N CYS A 59 8.59 7.41 -2.66
CA CYS A 59 7.50 8.36 -2.50
C CYS A 59 6.61 8.43 -3.74
N GLN A 60 7.19 8.38 -4.95
CA GLN A 60 6.45 8.34 -6.21
C GLN A 60 5.53 7.12 -6.28
N ILE A 61 6.07 5.90 -6.12
CA ILE A 61 5.22 4.70 -6.18
C ILE A 61 4.21 4.64 -5.02
N LEU A 62 4.54 5.19 -3.86
CA LEU A 62 3.62 5.30 -2.72
C LEU A 62 2.40 6.15 -3.07
N LEU A 63 2.61 7.33 -3.65
CA LEU A 63 1.54 8.21 -4.10
C LEU A 63 0.75 7.62 -5.26
N ASP A 64 1.43 6.96 -6.21
CA ASP A 64 0.76 6.28 -7.32
C ASP A 64 -0.16 5.18 -6.80
N TYR A 65 0.33 4.33 -5.89
CA TYR A 65 -0.45 3.25 -5.25
C TYR A 65 -1.64 3.76 -4.42
N LEU A 66 -1.47 4.88 -3.73
CA LEU A 66 -2.55 5.54 -2.99
C LEU A 66 -3.62 6.10 -3.94
N SER A 67 -3.18 6.71 -5.03
CA SER A 67 -4.05 7.34 -6.03
C SER A 67 -4.83 6.31 -6.82
N ALA A 68 -4.20 5.19 -7.22
CA ALA A 68 -4.87 4.08 -7.86
C ALA A 68 -5.99 3.52 -6.98
N GLY A 69 -5.73 3.39 -5.67
CA GLY A 69 -6.75 3.02 -4.68
C GLY A 69 -7.93 4.00 -4.64
N HIS A 70 -7.65 5.29 -4.39
CA HIS A 70 -8.66 6.35 -4.22
C HIS A 70 -9.49 6.64 -5.45
N PHE A 71 -8.90 6.62 -6.65
CA PHE A 71 -9.58 7.09 -7.86
C PHE A 71 -10.12 5.97 -8.74
N GLU A 72 -9.49 4.79 -8.76
CA GLU A 72 -9.91 3.73 -9.69
C GLU A 72 -10.56 2.54 -8.98
N ILE A 73 -10.13 2.23 -7.76
CA ILE A 73 -10.50 0.97 -7.11
C ILE A 73 -11.64 1.15 -6.12
N TYR A 74 -11.64 2.19 -5.26
CA TYR A 74 -12.73 2.36 -4.28
C TYR A 74 -14.07 2.70 -4.91
N ASP A 75 -14.10 3.48 -5.99
CA ASP A 75 -15.36 3.79 -6.70
C ASP A 75 -15.96 2.55 -7.36
N ASP A 76 -15.17 1.74 -8.07
CA ASP A 76 -15.65 0.46 -8.62
C ASP A 76 -16.05 -0.50 -7.51
N LEU A 77 -15.22 -0.65 -6.47
CA LEU A 77 -15.52 -1.46 -5.28
C LEU A 77 -16.88 -1.09 -4.67
N VAL A 78 -17.12 0.19 -4.39
CA VAL A 78 -18.37 0.64 -3.78
C VAL A 78 -19.55 0.34 -4.69
N GLN A 79 -19.42 0.53 -6.00
CA GLN A 79 -20.47 0.18 -6.96
C GLN A 79 -20.75 -1.34 -7.00
N GLN A 80 -19.70 -2.17 -6.99
CA GLN A 80 -19.85 -3.63 -6.95
C GLN A 80 -20.45 -4.10 -5.62
N CYS A 81 -20.04 -3.52 -4.50
CA CYS A 81 -20.59 -3.77 -3.17
C CYS A 81 -22.08 -3.37 -3.09
N GLN A 82 -22.47 -2.24 -3.69
CA GLN A 82 -23.88 -1.84 -3.80
C GLN A 82 -24.71 -2.87 -4.56
N LYS A 83 -24.18 -3.44 -5.65
CA LYS A 83 -24.84 -4.49 -6.42
C LYS A 83 -24.95 -5.81 -5.64
N LYS A 84 -23.96 -6.13 -4.81
CA LYS A 84 -23.92 -7.36 -3.99
C LYS A 84 -24.86 -7.32 -2.79
N GLY A 85 -25.05 -6.15 -2.19
CA GLY A 85 -26.07 -5.96 -1.14
C GLY A 85 -25.62 -5.09 0.03
N PRO A 86 -26.53 -4.84 0.99
CA PRO A 86 -26.31 -3.87 2.07
C PRO A 86 -25.20 -4.25 3.04
N GLU A 87 -24.87 -5.53 3.19
CA GLU A 87 -23.78 -5.99 4.08
C GLU A 87 -22.40 -5.72 3.48
N SER A 88 -22.24 -5.99 2.17
CA SER A 88 -21.02 -5.68 1.42
C SER A 88 -20.75 -4.16 1.37
N LEU A 89 -21.80 -3.36 1.16
CA LEU A 89 -21.70 -1.90 1.23
C LEU A 89 -21.29 -1.38 2.62
N LYS A 90 -21.89 -1.94 3.70
CA LYS A 90 -21.52 -1.56 5.07
C LYS A 90 -20.08 -1.86 5.39
N LEU A 91 -19.57 -3.01 4.92
CA LEU A 91 -18.17 -3.37 5.09
C LEU A 91 -17.27 -2.34 4.40
N ALA A 92 -17.52 -2.02 3.13
CA ALA A 92 -16.75 -1.02 2.40
C ALA A 92 -16.75 0.35 3.09
N GLN A 93 -17.91 0.79 3.60
CA GLN A 93 -18.03 2.04 4.35
C GLN A 93 -17.30 2.04 5.70
N ALA A 94 -17.13 0.88 6.33
CA ALA A 94 -16.40 0.74 7.59
C ALA A 94 -14.88 0.68 7.38
N LEU A 95 -14.43 0.11 6.26
CA LEU A 95 -13.00 -0.05 5.96
C LEU A 95 -12.40 1.23 5.36
N TYR A 96 -13.15 1.99 4.56
CA TYR A 96 -12.65 3.19 3.89
C TYR A 96 -12.03 4.25 4.84
N PRO A 97 -12.62 4.60 5.99
CA PRO A 97 -11.99 5.54 6.92
C PRO A 97 -10.64 5.06 7.44
N ARG A 98 -10.49 3.74 7.70
CA ARG A 98 -9.25 3.16 8.20
C ARG A 98 -8.14 3.17 7.15
N ILE A 99 -8.52 3.00 5.89
CA ILE A 99 -7.61 3.15 4.75
C ILE A 99 -7.19 4.61 4.58
N ALA A 100 -8.12 5.56 4.78
CA ALA A 100 -7.80 6.99 4.71
C ALA A 100 -6.76 7.39 5.77
N GLU A 101 -6.81 6.84 6.99
CA GLU A 101 -5.78 7.09 8.03
C GLU A 101 -4.37 6.73 7.54
N SER A 102 -4.21 5.60 6.84
CA SER A 102 -2.92 5.21 6.25
C SER A 102 -2.50 6.10 5.07
N THR A 103 -3.47 6.71 4.38
CA THR A 103 -3.21 7.66 3.29
C THR A 103 -2.62 8.95 3.82
N ASP A 104 -3.20 9.48 4.89
CA ASP A 104 -2.72 10.72 5.53
C ASP A 104 -1.28 10.55 6.03
N LEU A 105 -0.97 9.42 6.68
CA LEU A 105 0.38 9.12 7.15
C LEU A 105 1.40 9.03 6.00
N ALA A 106 0.99 8.44 4.88
CA ALA A 106 1.84 8.33 3.69
C ALA A 106 2.06 9.68 2.99
N LEU A 107 1.06 10.56 2.97
CA LEU A 107 1.20 11.94 2.47
C LEU A 107 2.15 12.74 3.35
N ASP A 108 2.01 12.66 4.67
CA ASP A 108 2.91 13.32 5.62
C ASP A 108 4.36 12.84 5.45
N PHE A 109 4.57 11.54 5.22
CA PHE A 109 5.89 10.99 4.93
C PHE A 109 6.44 11.55 3.61
N ASN A 110 5.63 11.56 2.54
CA ASN A 110 6.04 12.12 1.26
C ASN A 110 6.46 13.59 1.38
N ASP A 111 5.65 14.42 2.03
CA ASP A 111 5.91 15.86 2.17
C ASP A 111 7.18 16.14 2.97
N LYS A 112 7.50 15.29 3.95
CA LYS A 112 8.72 15.42 4.75
C LYS A 112 9.97 15.00 3.99
N TYR A 113 9.93 13.93 3.19
CA TYR A 113 11.13 13.27 2.67
C TYR A 113 11.36 13.40 1.16
N ALA A 114 10.33 13.64 0.34
CA ALA A 114 10.46 13.66 -1.12
C ALA A 114 11.43 14.75 -1.64
N GLU A 115 11.49 15.90 -0.97
CA GLU A 115 12.38 17.02 -1.34
C GLU A 115 13.41 17.37 -0.25
N ALA A 116 13.49 16.56 0.79
CA ALA A 116 14.27 16.87 1.97
C ALA A 116 15.78 16.91 1.66
N LYS A 117 16.45 17.96 2.13
CA LYS A 117 17.91 18.11 2.01
C LYS A 117 18.47 18.44 3.38
N GLY A 118 18.83 17.43 4.17
CA GLY A 118 19.43 17.68 5.48
C GLY A 118 19.89 16.42 6.23
N GLU A 119 21.04 16.53 6.88
CA GLU A 119 21.69 15.46 7.67
C GLU A 119 20.92 15.12 8.98
N GLY A 120 20.01 16.00 9.44
CA GLY A 120 19.24 15.81 10.67
C GLY A 120 17.98 14.95 10.56
N LEU A 121 17.69 14.41 9.37
CA LEU A 121 16.48 13.61 9.08
C LEU A 121 16.70 12.11 9.31
N LEU A 122 17.95 11.67 9.45
CA LEU A 122 18.38 10.27 9.61
C LEU A 122 17.60 9.52 10.70
N ASP A 123 17.66 10.03 11.93
CA ASP A 123 17.11 9.34 13.10
C ASP A 123 15.57 9.29 13.08
N GLN A 124 14.94 10.25 12.40
CA GLN A 124 13.48 10.29 12.26
C GLN A 124 13.01 9.45 11.06
N PHE A 125 13.81 9.38 10.01
CA PHE A 125 13.48 8.64 8.79
C PHE A 125 13.28 7.15 9.06
N ASP A 126 14.23 6.48 9.73
CA ASP A 126 14.10 5.05 10.02
C ASP A 126 12.86 4.78 10.91
N LYS A 127 12.55 5.68 11.86
CA LYS A 127 11.36 5.57 12.72
C LYS A 127 10.06 5.75 11.94
N GLU A 128 9.96 6.83 11.16
CA GLU A 128 8.75 7.15 10.38
C GLU A 128 8.56 6.16 9.21
N LEU A 129 9.63 5.61 8.64
CA LEU A 129 9.56 4.53 7.66
C LEU A 129 9.03 3.24 8.30
N SER A 130 9.43 2.93 9.53
CA SER A 130 8.88 1.78 10.27
C SER A 130 7.38 1.97 10.54
N GLU A 131 6.98 3.15 11.04
CA GLU A 131 5.57 3.49 11.29
C GLU A 131 4.73 3.43 9.99
N LEU A 132 5.28 3.93 8.88
CA LEU A 132 4.66 3.80 7.56
C LEU A 132 4.52 2.33 7.13
N GLY A 133 5.52 1.49 7.39
CA GLY A 133 5.45 0.06 7.11
C GLY A 133 4.33 -0.64 7.88
N GLU A 134 4.18 -0.33 9.17
CA GLU A 134 3.10 -0.88 10.01
C GLU A 134 1.72 -0.41 9.53
N ALA A 135 1.59 0.86 9.15
CA ALA A 135 0.36 1.41 8.59
C ALA A 135 0.01 0.77 7.23
N LEU A 136 1.00 0.56 6.37
CA LEU A 136 0.84 -0.11 5.08
C LEU A 136 0.44 -1.58 5.27
N GLU A 137 1.02 -2.29 6.23
CA GLU A 137 0.65 -3.68 6.51
C GLU A 137 -0.82 -3.79 6.94
N GLN A 138 -1.28 -2.92 7.84
CA GLN A 138 -2.70 -2.85 8.22
C GLN A 138 -3.57 -2.48 7.03
N ARG A 139 -3.14 -1.52 6.21
CA ARG A 139 -3.86 -1.15 4.99
C ARG A 139 -4.04 -2.34 4.06
N PHE A 140 -2.99 -3.13 3.83
CA PHE A 140 -3.07 -4.32 2.97
C PHE A 140 -4.09 -5.34 3.50
N GLU A 141 -4.23 -5.50 4.83
CA GLU A 141 -5.28 -6.37 5.40
C GLU A 141 -6.68 -5.90 5.05
N LEU A 142 -6.93 -4.60 5.16
CA LEU A 142 -8.23 -4.02 4.85
C LEU A 142 -8.54 -4.13 3.36
N GLU A 143 -7.54 -3.92 2.52
CA GLU A 143 -7.63 -4.05 1.07
C GLU A 143 -7.88 -5.51 0.67
N ASP A 144 -7.18 -6.46 1.27
CA ASP A 144 -7.41 -7.89 1.04
C ASP A 144 -8.81 -8.33 1.50
N GLU A 145 -9.32 -7.78 2.61
CA GLU A 145 -10.68 -8.02 3.08
C GLU A 145 -11.72 -7.46 2.09
N LEU A 146 -11.47 -6.29 1.50
CA LEU A 146 -12.32 -5.72 0.45
C LEU A 146 -12.33 -6.60 -0.81
N ILE A 147 -11.15 -7.01 -1.28
CA ILE A 147 -11.02 -7.91 -2.43
C ILE A 147 -11.71 -9.25 -2.13
N HIS A 148 -11.49 -9.81 -0.95
CA HIS A 148 -12.16 -11.04 -0.55
C HIS A 148 -13.68 -10.89 -0.53
N ASN A 149 -14.22 -9.79 0.00
CA ASN A 149 -15.67 -9.57 0.00
C ASN A 149 -16.26 -9.48 -1.42
N LEU A 150 -15.50 -8.91 -2.36
CA LEU A 150 -15.86 -8.96 -3.78
C LEU A 150 -15.89 -10.39 -4.30
N TYR A 151 -14.85 -11.21 -4.06
CA TYR A 151 -14.73 -12.51 -4.72
C TYR A 151 -15.38 -13.69 -3.98
N ALA A 152 -15.48 -13.67 -2.66
CA ALA A 152 -16.08 -14.76 -1.86
C ALA A 152 -17.54 -15.00 -2.24
N ASN A 153 -18.24 -13.94 -2.66
CA ASN A 153 -19.61 -14.00 -3.15
C ASN A 153 -19.70 -14.24 -4.68
N HIS A 154 -18.58 -14.59 -5.34
CA HIS A 154 -18.50 -15.15 -6.69
C HIS A 154 -18.20 -16.65 -6.68
N THR A 155 -18.38 -17.34 -5.54
CA THR A 155 -18.48 -18.80 -5.54
C THR A 155 -19.88 -19.19 -6.03
N ASP A 156 -20.13 -18.98 -7.32
CA ASP A 156 -21.18 -19.66 -8.06
C ASP A 156 -20.54 -20.90 -8.68
N VAL A 157 -20.37 -21.95 -7.84
CA VAL A 157 -20.37 -23.37 -8.24
C VAL A 157 -20.96 -24.18 -7.10
#